data_AF-A0A349GXD7-F1
#
_entry.id   AF-A0A349GXD7-F1
#
_cell.length_a   1.000
_cell.length_b   1.000
_cell.length_c   1.000
_cell.angle_alpha   90.00
_cell.angle_beta   90.00
_cell.angle_gamma   90.00
#
_symmetry.space_group_name_H-M   'P 1'
#
loop_
_entity.id
_entity.type
_entity.pdbx_description
1 polymer ?
#
loop_
_entity_poly.entity_id
_entity_poly.type
_entity_poly.pdbx_seq_one_letter_code
_entity_poly.pdbx_strand_id
1 'polypeptide(L)'
;MDGNGWLVAAFGGYCCSTRGCICSKSPRTPRRMALRKERKRGMDRHTELKLVARIMELGEGADGAALPELAQLCGSSSARLRRLAAAGIGKLAGLVPPDAAVAVLQPLLADTHPQARQYAAKALGAFGAAAEKALPDLRDLYRNPAEKDYVKRSVYTAGITIKKAVEIAAASRVQHCRRCGVKVSADEFARSQKAFQRVFCDRCFDEVYLERRNFDTTVELNKTIQAKDGTLVQSDGERLICDVLNAAGIVYRYDERFRIIEGFAIRPDFYLPELDVYIEYWGMDTTDYKIGMLKKQKLYQQEGKRLISLYPKDRPRMREVLMQKLGMLK
;
A
#
# COMPACT_ATOMS: atom_id res chain seq x y z
N MET A 1 -22.67 5.31 54.84
CA MET A 1 -21.50 4.99 55.68
C MET A 1 -20.27 5.19 54.82
N ASP A 2 -20.08 6.40 54.27
CA ASP A 2 -19.62 7.63 54.97
C ASP A 2 -18.15 7.44 55.39
N GLY A 3 -17.19 8.29 55.11
CA GLY A 3 -17.21 9.63 54.55
C GLY A 3 -15.79 10.20 54.68
N ASN A 4 -15.52 11.22 53.87
CA ASN A 4 -14.60 12.35 54.07
C ASN A 4 -13.60 12.33 55.25
N GLY A 5 -12.37 12.76 54.94
CA GLY A 5 -11.97 14.09 55.39
C GLY A 5 -10.61 14.30 56.07
N TRP A 6 -9.93 15.36 55.59
CA TRP A 6 -9.07 16.34 56.31
C TRP A 6 -7.71 15.82 56.86
N LEU A 7 -6.58 16.54 56.88
CA LEU A 7 -6.27 17.95 57.18
C LEU A 7 -4.92 18.34 56.49
N VAL A 8 -4.79 19.51 55.84
CA VAL A 8 -4.30 20.83 56.36
C VAL A 8 -2.78 20.97 56.46
N ALA A 9 -2.24 21.95 55.71
CA ALA A 9 -1.21 22.86 56.19
C ALA A 9 -1.44 24.24 55.56
N ALA A 10 -1.78 25.20 56.42
CA ALA A 10 -1.87 26.63 56.14
C ALA A 10 -0.79 27.33 56.96
N PHE A 11 -0.13 28.35 56.37
CA PHE A 11 0.45 29.56 56.98
C PHE A 11 0.90 30.40 55.77
N GLY A 12 0.32 31.55 55.44
CA GLY A 12 0.26 32.81 56.21
C GLY A 12 1.33 33.75 55.63
N GLY A 13 1.12 35.01 55.22
CA GLY A 13 -0.03 35.90 55.21
C GLY A 13 0.36 37.25 54.56
N TYR A 14 -0.67 38.06 54.26
CA TYR A 14 -0.83 39.54 54.26
C TYR A 14 0.35 40.45 53.80
N CYS A 15 0.18 41.56 53.07
CA CYS A 15 -0.85 42.61 53.18
C CYS A 15 -0.78 43.63 52.00
N CYS A 16 -1.95 44.19 51.64
CA CYS A 16 -2.32 45.55 51.16
C CYS A 16 -1.19 46.60 50.86
N SER A 17 -1.25 47.57 49.93
CA SER A 17 -2.34 48.43 49.46
C SER A 17 -1.83 49.45 48.41
N THR A 18 -2.69 49.76 47.43
CA THR A 18 -2.92 50.99 46.63
C THR A 18 -1.88 52.12 46.39
N ARG A 19 -1.77 52.52 45.10
CA ARG A 19 -1.93 53.88 44.48
C ARG A 19 -0.84 54.21 43.44
N GLY A 20 -1.25 54.80 42.32
CA GLY A 20 -0.41 55.72 41.53
C GLY A 20 -0.28 55.41 40.04
N CYS A 21 -1.05 56.13 39.21
CA CYS A 21 -0.95 56.19 37.75
C CYS A 21 0.44 56.64 37.26
N ILE A 22 0.81 56.27 36.02
CA ILE A 22 1.24 57.21 34.96
C ILE A 22 1.09 56.52 33.59
N CYS A 23 0.39 57.23 32.73
CA CYS A 23 0.18 56.96 31.32
C CYS A 23 1.43 57.40 30.53
N SER A 24 2.09 56.50 29.81
CA SER A 24 3.03 56.90 28.75
C SER A 24 2.65 56.19 27.45
N LYS A 25 2.04 56.98 26.56
CA LYS A 25 1.80 56.62 25.16
C LYS A 25 3.15 56.46 24.48
N SER A 26 3.48 55.24 24.02
CA SER A 26 4.59 55.01 23.08
C SER A 26 4.04 54.85 21.65
N PRO A 27 4.69 55.39 20.61
CA PRO A 27 4.11 55.56 19.29
C PRO A 27 3.95 54.22 18.55
N ARG A 28 2.82 54.07 17.86
CA ARG A 28 2.59 53.02 16.86
C ARG A 28 3.63 53.17 15.74
N THR A 29 4.60 52.26 15.68
CA THR A 29 5.42 52.06 14.48
C THR A 29 4.77 50.99 13.59
N PRO A 30 4.57 51.24 12.28
CA PRO A 30 3.94 50.28 11.39
C PRO A 30 4.98 49.26 10.90
N ARG A 31 5.32 48.24 11.72
CA ARG A 31 6.04 47.06 11.22
C ARG A 31 5.07 45.98 10.73
N ARG A 32 4.32 46.33 9.68
CA ARG A 32 3.85 45.34 8.69
C ARG A 32 5.03 45.01 7.78
N MET A 33 6.03 44.29 8.31
CA MET A 33 7.07 43.68 7.49
C MET A 33 6.81 42.18 7.45
N ALA A 34 6.16 41.79 6.36
CA ALA A 34 6.35 40.53 5.65
C ALA A 34 6.80 39.32 6.49
N LEU A 35 5.88 38.70 7.23
CA LEU A 35 5.89 37.24 7.35
C LEU A 35 5.47 36.68 5.99
N ARG A 36 6.42 36.73 5.05
CA ARG A 36 6.34 36.01 3.79
C ARG A 36 6.32 34.54 4.21
N LYS A 37 5.12 33.92 4.21
CA LYS A 37 4.95 32.47 4.29
C LYS A 37 6.02 31.86 3.39
N GLU A 38 7.02 31.22 3.97
CA GLU A 38 7.86 30.26 3.26
C GLU A 38 6.89 29.17 2.80
N ARG A 39 6.34 29.36 1.59
CA ARG A 39 5.72 28.28 0.84
C ARG A 39 6.84 27.26 0.71
N LYS A 40 6.78 26.17 1.48
CA LYS A 40 7.53 24.94 1.17
C LYS A 40 7.33 24.72 -0.32
N ARG A 41 8.35 25.02 -1.13
CA ARG A 41 8.29 24.75 -2.56
C ARG A 41 8.22 23.24 -2.65
N GLY A 42 7.01 22.70 -2.82
CA GLY A 42 6.83 21.32 -3.19
C GLY A 42 7.67 21.05 -4.42
N MET A 43 8.25 19.85 -4.49
CA MET A 43 9.00 19.42 -5.66
C MET A 43 8.16 19.63 -6.92
N ASP A 44 8.81 20.10 -7.99
CA ASP A 44 8.15 20.31 -9.27
C ASP A 44 7.54 19.00 -9.79
N ARG A 45 6.33 19.09 -10.35
CA ARG A 45 5.55 17.92 -10.78
C ARG A 45 6.26 17.15 -11.89
N HIS A 46 6.95 17.82 -12.80
CA HIS A 46 7.69 17.18 -13.89
C HIS A 46 8.91 16.44 -13.35
N THR A 47 9.66 17.08 -12.44
CA THR A 47 10.78 16.43 -11.74
C THR A 47 10.32 15.22 -10.93
N GLU A 48 9.22 15.34 -10.21
CA GLU A 48 8.66 14.22 -9.44
C GLU A 48 8.29 13.05 -10.36
N LEU A 49 7.65 13.30 -11.51
CA LEU A 49 7.30 12.26 -12.47
C LEU A 49 8.53 11.56 -13.06
N LYS A 50 9.59 12.31 -13.40
CA LYS A 50 10.86 11.72 -13.85
C LYS A 50 11.48 10.83 -12.79
N LEU A 51 11.51 11.28 -11.55
CA LEU A 51 12.04 10.49 -10.43
C LEU A 51 11.18 9.27 -10.14
N VAL A 52 9.86 9.36 -10.28
CA VAL A 52 8.97 8.18 -10.21
C VAL A 52 9.35 7.16 -11.29
N ALA A 53 9.52 7.59 -12.54
CA ALA A 53 9.91 6.70 -13.62
C ALA A 53 11.26 6.03 -13.35
N ARG A 54 12.24 6.80 -12.86
CA ARG A 54 13.57 6.29 -12.47
C ARG A 54 13.49 5.27 -11.33
N ILE A 55 12.70 5.52 -10.29
CA ILE A 55 12.51 4.54 -9.19
C ILE A 55 11.93 3.23 -9.71
N MET A 56 10.98 3.32 -10.65
CA MET A 56 10.38 2.13 -11.26
C MET A 56 11.44 1.37 -12.05
N GLU A 57 12.19 2.04 -12.91
CA GLU A 57 13.30 1.44 -13.67
C GLU A 57 14.30 0.72 -12.74
N LEU A 58 14.78 1.39 -11.71
CA LEU A 58 15.72 0.85 -10.73
C LEU A 58 15.18 -0.37 -9.97
N GLY A 59 13.92 -0.30 -9.55
CA GLY A 59 13.27 -1.41 -8.87
C GLY A 59 13.05 -2.60 -9.80
N GLU A 60 12.76 -2.36 -11.08
CA GLU A 60 12.51 -3.36 -12.13
C GLU A 60 13.77 -4.02 -12.68
N GLY A 61 14.88 -3.29 -12.76
CA GLY A 61 16.12 -3.74 -13.42
C GLY A 61 16.84 -4.93 -12.79
N ALA A 62 16.37 -5.46 -11.65
CA ALA A 62 16.97 -6.58 -10.93
C ALA A 62 18.49 -6.42 -10.69
N ASP A 63 18.94 -5.17 -10.54
CA ASP A 63 20.34 -4.82 -10.34
C ASP A 63 20.56 -4.36 -8.90
N GLY A 64 21.47 -5.03 -8.19
CA GLY A 64 21.83 -4.67 -6.82
C GLY A 64 22.50 -3.30 -6.71
N ALA A 65 23.11 -2.78 -7.80
CA ALA A 65 23.69 -1.45 -7.85
C ALA A 65 22.64 -0.32 -7.73
N ALA A 66 21.35 -0.64 -7.83
CA ALA A 66 20.27 0.32 -7.65
C ALA A 66 20.05 0.74 -6.17
N LEU A 67 20.57 -0.02 -5.19
CA LEU A 67 20.31 0.23 -3.78
C LEU A 67 20.70 1.64 -3.30
N PRO A 68 21.89 2.19 -3.60
CA PRO A 68 22.28 3.52 -3.13
C PRO A 68 21.38 4.63 -3.67
N GLU A 69 20.98 4.56 -4.96
CA GLU A 69 20.11 5.56 -5.58
C GLU A 69 18.70 5.51 -4.98
N LEU A 70 18.15 4.30 -4.79
CA LEU A 70 16.86 4.13 -4.10
C LEU A 70 16.93 4.61 -2.64
N ALA A 71 18.05 4.39 -1.93
CA ALA A 71 18.24 4.86 -0.56
C ALA A 71 18.23 6.39 -0.47
N GLN A 72 18.83 7.10 -1.44
CA GLN A 72 18.73 8.56 -1.51
C GLN A 72 17.28 9.02 -1.70
N LEU A 73 16.50 8.32 -2.52
CA LEU A 73 15.10 8.67 -2.81
C LEU A 73 14.16 8.39 -1.62
N CYS A 74 14.54 7.49 -0.70
CA CYS A 74 13.89 7.33 0.60
C CYS A 74 14.03 8.56 1.51
N GLY A 75 15.00 9.45 1.26
CA GLY A 75 15.15 10.73 1.96
C GLY A 75 14.41 11.91 1.32
N SER A 76 13.67 11.69 0.24
CA SER A 76 13.02 12.78 -0.51
C SER A 76 11.95 13.53 0.29
N SER A 77 11.75 14.82 0.00
CA SER A 77 10.64 15.61 0.54
C SER A 77 9.27 15.09 0.12
N SER A 78 9.17 14.41 -1.03
CA SER A 78 7.92 13.79 -1.49
C SER A 78 7.70 12.42 -0.85
N ALA A 79 6.58 12.30 -0.13
CA ALA A 79 6.12 11.03 0.39
C ALA A 79 5.83 9.99 -0.70
N ARG A 80 5.48 10.43 -1.92
CA ARG A 80 5.28 9.54 -3.07
C ARG A 80 6.61 8.90 -3.48
N LEU A 81 7.69 9.66 -3.54
CA LEU A 81 9.01 9.11 -3.85
C LEU A 81 9.50 8.20 -2.73
N ARG A 82 9.38 8.60 -1.46
CA ARG A 82 9.80 7.77 -0.32
C ARG A 82 9.11 6.41 -0.30
N ARG A 83 7.77 6.37 -0.48
CA ARG A 83 7.03 5.08 -0.50
C ARG A 83 7.42 4.20 -1.70
N LEU A 84 7.70 4.80 -2.86
CA LEU A 84 8.05 4.06 -4.07
C LEU A 84 9.49 3.54 -3.99
N ALA A 85 10.41 4.34 -3.46
CA ALA A 85 11.78 3.93 -3.20
C ALA A 85 11.84 2.76 -2.21
N ALA A 86 11.11 2.84 -1.10
CA ALA A 86 10.97 1.72 -0.16
C ALA A 86 10.40 0.46 -0.83
N ALA A 87 9.41 0.62 -1.72
CA ALA A 87 8.88 -0.48 -2.50
C ALA A 87 9.94 -1.08 -3.44
N GLY A 88 10.72 -0.24 -4.13
CA GLY A 88 11.83 -0.63 -5.00
C GLY A 88 12.89 -1.45 -4.25
N ILE A 89 13.37 -0.95 -3.10
CA ILE A 89 14.32 -1.68 -2.24
C ILE A 89 13.76 -3.04 -1.85
N GLY A 90 12.47 -3.11 -1.49
CA GLY A 90 11.80 -4.37 -1.18
C GLY A 90 11.68 -5.35 -2.35
N LYS A 91 11.84 -4.91 -3.61
CA LYS A 91 11.93 -5.78 -4.80
C LYS A 91 13.34 -6.29 -5.06
N LEU A 92 14.35 -5.62 -4.51
CA LEU A 92 15.75 -6.04 -4.58
C LEU A 92 16.12 -7.05 -3.48
N ALA A 93 15.18 -7.46 -2.62
CA ALA A 93 15.42 -8.47 -1.60
C ALA A 93 15.94 -9.77 -2.24
N GLY A 94 17.10 -10.25 -1.77
CA GLY A 94 17.84 -11.38 -2.36
C GLY A 94 18.92 -11.00 -3.38
N LEU A 95 18.92 -9.76 -3.87
CA LEU A 95 19.91 -9.24 -4.82
C LEU A 95 20.89 -8.24 -4.19
N VAL A 96 20.56 -7.73 -3.00
CA VAL A 96 21.34 -6.72 -2.29
C VAL A 96 21.70 -7.18 -0.88
N PRO A 97 22.77 -6.65 -0.28
CA PRO A 97 23.12 -6.91 1.11
C PRO A 97 21.95 -6.59 2.05
N PRO A 98 21.40 -7.58 2.78
CA PRO A 98 20.20 -7.39 3.60
C PRO A 98 20.36 -6.31 4.66
N ASP A 99 21.50 -6.27 5.35
CA ASP A 99 21.76 -5.30 6.42
C ASP A 99 21.72 -3.85 5.92
N ALA A 100 22.30 -3.59 4.74
CA ALA A 100 22.30 -2.25 4.15
C ALA A 100 20.89 -1.79 3.77
N ALA A 101 20.08 -2.69 3.21
CA ALA A 101 18.70 -2.37 2.86
C ALA A 101 17.81 -2.19 4.11
N VAL A 102 17.96 -3.04 5.12
CA VAL A 102 17.22 -2.94 6.40
C VAL A 102 17.55 -1.62 7.09
N ALA A 103 18.82 -1.20 7.11
CA ALA A 103 19.24 0.07 7.71
C ALA A 103 18.56 1.29 7.07
N VAL A 104 18.30 1.26 5.76
CA VAL A 104 17.57 2.32 5.04
C VAL A 104 16.07 2.27 5.32
N LEU A 105 15.50 1.06 5.43
CA LEU A 105 14.06 0.86 5.56
C LEU A 105 13.53 1.07 6.99
N GLN A 106 14.31 0.71 8.00
CA GLN A 106 13.87 0.77 9.41
C GLN A 106 13.43 2.18 9.85
N PRO A 107 14.19 3.27 9.54
CA PRO A 107 13.76 4.63 9.89
C PRO A 107 12.43 5.06 9.27
N LEU A 108 12.07 4.50 8.10
CA LEU A 108 10.80 4.83 7.43
C LEU A 108 9.57 4.27 8.16
N LEU A 109 9.73 3.40 9.16
CA LEU A 109 8.64 3.01 10.06
C LEU A 109 8.14 4.18 10.91
N ALA A 110 8.96 5.23 11.08
CA ALA A 110 8.59 6.47 11.78
C ALA A 110 8.20 7.61 10.81
N ASP A 111 8.03 7.34 9.51
CA ASP A 111 7.74 8.38 8.51
C ASP A 111 6.44 9.13 8.83
N THR A 112 6.44 10.44 8.60
CA THR A 112 5.25 11.31 8.68
C THR A 112 4.04 10.80 7.89
N HIS A 113 4.26 10.21 6.71
CA HIS A 113 3.20 9.75 5.83
C HIS A 113 2.91 8.25 6.06
N PRO A 114 1.65 7.87 6.39
CA PRO A 114 1.29 6.48 6.69
C PRO A 114 1.60 5.47 5.58
N GLN A 115 1.42 5.83 4.30
CA GLN A 115 1.82 4.98 3.18
C GLN A 115 3.33 4.68 3.15
N ALA A 116 4.21 5.64 3.48
CA ALA A 116 5.64 5.35 3.54
C ALA A 116 5.95 4.28 4.62
N ARG A 117 5.33 4.40 5.80
CA ARG A 117 5.42 3.39 6.87
C ARG A 117 4.91 2.02 6.43
N GLN A 118 3.77 1.99 5.72
CA GLN A 118 3.21 0.76 5.16
C GLN A 118 4.21 0.03 4.26
N TYR A 119 4.83 0.76 3.34
CA TYR A 119 5.74 0.20 2.35
C TYR A 119 7.08 -0.19 2.97
N ALA A 120 7.57 0.57 3.96
CA ALA A 120 8.72 0.19 4.76
C ALA A 120 8.49 -1.14 5.48
N ALA A 121 7.37 -1.32 6.17
CA ALA A 121 7.03 -2.58 6.84
C ALA A 121 6.96 -3.75 5.84
N LYS A 122 6.32 -3.56 4.68
CA LYS A 122 6.27 -4.58 3.62
C LYS A 122 7.64 -4.92 3.05
N ALA A 123 8.52 -3.94 2.91
CA ALA A 123 9.87 -4.13 2.41
C ALA A 123 10.74 -4.86 3.44
N LEU A 124 10.68 -4.49 4.72
CA LEU A 124 11.36 -5.19 5.82
C LEU A 124 10.95 -6.66 5.89
N GLY A 125 9.66 -6.97 5.75
CA GLY A 125 9.18 -8.36 5.70
C GLY A 125 9.77 -9.18 4.54
N ALA A 126 10.29 -8.55 3.49
CA ALA A 126 10.97 -9.21 2.38
C ALA A 126 12.39 -9.67 2.72
N PHE A 127 13.04 -8.97 3.64
CA PHE A 127 14.40 -9.27 4.09
C PHE A 127 14.41 -10.35 5.20
N GLY A 128 13.23 -10.88 5.58
CA GLY A 128 13.12 -12.07 6.41
C GLY A 128 13.87 -11.93 7.74
N ALA A 129 14.73 -12.92 8.04
CA ALA A 129 15.47 -12.98 9.29
C ALA A 129 16.42 -11.79 9.48
N ALA A 130 16.99 -11.22 8.41
CA ALA A 130 17.86 -10.05 8.50
C ALA A 130 17.15 -8.80 9.05
N ALA A 131 15.81 -8.73 8.94
CA ALA A 131 15.01 -7.64 9.49
C ALA A 131 14.59 -7.85 10.96
N GLU A 132 15.15 -8.83 11.67
CA GLU A 132 14.84 -9.12 13.08
C GLU A 132 14.91 -7.88 13.98
N LYS A 133 15.93 -7.04 13.77
CA LYS A 133 16.14 -5.80 14.54
C LYS A 133 14.99 -4.79 14.42
N ALA A 134 14.15 -4.90 13.39
CA ALA A 134 12.99 -4.04 13.19
C ALA A 134 11.71 -4.54 13.91
N LEU A 135 11.73 -5.73 14.53
CA LEU A 135 10.56 -6.28 15.22
C LEU A 135 10.02 -5.39 16.36
N PRO A 136 10.86 -4.73 17.20
CA PRO A 136 10.37 -3.79 18.21
C PRO A 136 9.61 -2.61 17.59
N ASP A 137 10.18 -1.97 16.56
CA ASP A 137 9.57 -0.83 15.86
C ASP A 137 8.24 -1.22 15.21
N LEU A 138 8.17 -2.40 14.59
CA LEU A 138 6.93 -2.94 14.04
C LEU A 138 5.89 -3.18 15.13
N ARG A 139 6.28 -3.72 16.29
CA ARG A 139 5.36 -3.93 17.41
C ARG A 139 4.80 -2.61 17.93
N ASP A 140 5.65 -1.59 18.08
CA ASP A 140 5.25 -0.28 18.58
C ASP A 140 4.32 0.42 17.59
N LEU A 141 4.63 0.33 16.29
CA LEU A 141 3.79 0.84 15.22
C LEU A 141 2.41 0.14 15.17
N TYR A 142 2.35 -1.17 15.42
CA TYR A 142 1.09 -1.91 15.48
C TYR A 142 0.22 -1.49 16.67
N ARG A 143 0.85 -1.25 17.84
CA ARG A 143 0.18 -0.83 19.07
C ARG A 143 -0.30 0.62 19.05
N ASN A 144 0.26 1.45 18.18
CA ASN A 144 -0.13 2.85 18.07
C ASN A 144 -1.64 2.99 17.72
N PRO A 145 -2.48 3.57 18.61
CA PRO A 145 -3.90 3.71 18.35
C PRO A 145 -4.21 4.67 17.19
N ALA A 146 -3.34 5.66 16.94
CA ALA A 146 -3.50 6.63 15.86
C ALA A 146 -3.09 6.10 14.48
N GLU A 147 -2.46 4.92 14.42
CA GLU A 147 -2.01 4.33 13.18
C GLU A 147 -3.20 3.77 12.36
N LYS A 148 -3.11 3.94 11.04
CA LYS A 148 -4.13 3.47 10.09
C LYS A 148 -4.14 1.95 10.00
N ASP A 149 -5.34 1.36 9.93
CA ASP A 149 -5.51 -0.10 9.92
C ASP A 149 -4.80 -0.81 8.75
N TYR A 150 -4.70 -0.15 7.59
CA TYR A 150 -3.96 -0.72 6.46
C TYR A 150 -2.44 -0.79 6.71
N VAL A 151 -1.89 0.11 7.52
CA VAL A 151 -0.50 0.06 7.98
C VAL A 151 -0.37 -1.06 9.00
N LYS A 152 -1.25 -1.11 10.01
CA LYS A 152 -1.27 -2.17 11.04
C LYS A 152 -1.32 -3.57 10.43
N ARG A 153 -2.17 -3.80 9.42
CA ARG A 153 -2.21 -5.08 8.69
C ARG A 153 -0.86 -5.43 8.06
N SER A 154 -0.20 -4.46 7.41
CA SER A 154 1.09 -4.67 6.75
C SER A 154 2.20 -4.94 7.77
N VAL A 155 2.18 -4.23 8.89
CA VAL A 155 3.09 -4.40 10.03
C VAL A 155 2.92 -5.77 10.68
N TYR A 156 1.67 -6.20 10.91
CA TYR A 156 1.36 -7.52 11.46
C TYR A 156 1.88 -8.64 10.56
N THR A 157 1.58 -8.57 9.26
CA THR A 157 2.08 -9.55 8.28
C THR A 157 3.61 -9.57 8.25
N ALA A 158 4.27 -8.41 8.19
CA ALA A 158 5.73 -8.33 8.19
C ALA A 158 6.32 -8.93 9.47
N GLY A 159 5.78 -8.60 10.64
CA GLY A 159 6.24 -9.12 11.92
C GLY A 159 6.11 -10.64 12.02
N ILE A 160 5.01 -11.23 11.54
CA ILE A 160 4.86 -12.69 11.48
C ILE A 160 5.89 -13.32 10.54
N THR A 161 6.07 -12.75 9.34
CA THR A 161 7.02 -13.28 8.35
C THR A 161 8.45 -13.24 8.89
N ILE A 162 8.86 -12.12 9.49
CA ILE A 162 10.20 -11.95 10.07
C ILE A 162 10.39 -12.94 11.21
N LYS A 163 9.45 -13.04 12.17
CA LYS A 163 9.54 -14.00 13.28
C LYS A 163 9.67 -15.44 12.80
N LYS A 164 8.86 -15.86 11.82
CA LYS A 164 8.95 -17.20 11.24
C LYS A 164 10.28 -17.42 10.53
N ALA A 165 10.81 -16.41 9.82
CA ALA A 165 12.11 -16.51 9.16
C ALA A 165 13.24 -16.65 10.19
N VAL A 166 13.20 -15.89 11.30
CA VAL A 166 14.12 -16.02 12.43
C VAL A 166 14.02 -17.41 13.07
N GLU A 167 12.81 -17.91 13.31
CA GLU A 167 12.60 -19.26 13.83
C GLU A 167 13.18 -20.34 12.90
N ILE A 168 12.99 -20.23 11.58
CA ILE A 168 13.55 -21.17 10.60
C ILE A 168 15.08 -21.09 10.60
N ALA A 169 15.65 -19.89 10.62
CA ALA A 169 17.09 -19.67 10.70
C ALA A 169 17.68 -20.26 11.99
N ALA A 170 16.98 -20.12 13.12
CA ALA A 170 17.40 -20.63 14.42
C ALA A 170 17.18 -22.15 14.57
N ALA A 171 16.15 -22.72 13.95
CA ALA A 171 15.69 -24.08 14.23
C ALA A 171 16.23 -25.18 13.29
N SER A 172 17.05 -24.87 12.28
CA SER A 172 17.43 -25.85 11.23
C SER A 172 16.23 -26.61 10.62
N ARG A 173 15.01 -26.03 10.65
CA ARG A 173 13.79 -26.68 10.17
C ARG A 173 13.78 -26.61 8.64
N VAL A 174 14.20 -27.70 8.00
CA VAL A 174 14.31 -27.80 6.55
C VAL A 174 12.93 -27.66 5.90
N GLN A 175 12.70 -26.53 5.23
CA GLN A 175 11.56 -26.36 4.33
C GLN A 175 11.96 -26.84 2.93
N HIS A 176 10.99 -27.33 2.16
CA HIS A 176 11.23 -27.84 0.82
C HIS A 176 10.40 -27.07 -0.22
N CYS A 177 10.99 -26.85 -1.39
CA CYS A 177 10.35 -26.18 -2.51
C CYS A 177 9.15 -27.00 -2.98
N ARG A 178 7.97 -26.38 -3.08
CA ARG A 178 6.75 -27.07 -3.48
C ARG A 178 6.78 -27.58 -4.93
N ARG A 179 7.65 -27.01 -5.77
CA ARG A 179 7.74 -27.35 -7.20
C ARG A 179 8.77 -28.45 -7.48
N CYS A 180 9.98 -28.35 -6.92
CA CYS A 180 11.08 -29.26 -7.22
C CYS A 180 11.57 -30.07 -6.02
N GLY A 181 11.03 -29.85 -4.82
CA GLY A 181 11.38 -30.61 -3.62
C GLY A 181 12.73 -30.27 -2.98
N VAL A 182 13.53 -29.37 -3.57
CA VAL A 182 14.84 -28.97 -3.03
C VAL A 182 14.69 -28.24 -1.70
N LYS A 183 15.65 -28.43 -0.78
CA LYS A 183 15.72 -27.71 0.50
C LYS A 183 15.82 -26.20 0.27
N VAL A 184 15.06 -25.44 1.05
CA VAL A 184 14.92 -24.00 0.91
C VAL A 184 15.56 -23.35 2.13
N SER A 185 16.44 -22.38 1.92
CA SER A 185 17.04 -21.57 2.99
C SER A 185 15.99 -20.65 3.64
N ALA A 186 16.33 -20.06 4.80
CA ALA A 186 15.44 -19.11 5.47
C ALA A 186 15.09 -17.90 4.58
N ASP A 187 16.06 -17.42 3.79
CA ASP A 187 15.88 -16.27 2.90
C ASP A 187 15.01 -16.62 1.69
N GLU A 188 15.23 -17.78 1.08
CA GLU A 188 14.40 -18.28 -0.03
C GLU A 188 12.94 -18.52 0.45
N PHE A 189 12.75 -19.02 1.67
CA PHE A 189 11.43 -19.20 2.28
C PHE A 189 10.71 -17.86 2.46
N ALA A 190 11.39 -16.87 3.06
CA ALA A 190 10.80 -15.56 3.31
C ALA A 190 10.41 -14.87 1.98
N ARG A 191 11.29 -14.93 0.98
CA ARG A 191 11.08 -14.36 -0.34
C ARG A 191 9.89 -15.00 -1.05
N SER A 192 9.85 -16.33 -1.11
CA SER A 192 8.78 -17.08 -1.78
C SER A 192 7.42 -16.93 -1.08
N GLN A 193 7.39 -16.91 0.25
CA GLN A 193 6.17 -16.62 1.00
C GLN A 193 5.63 -15.21 0.73
N LYS A 194 6.49 -14.20 0.67
CA LYS A 194 6.06 -12.83 0.33
C LYS A 194 5.45 -12.75 -1.07
N ALA A 195 6.07 -13.36 -2.07
CA ALA A 195 5.63 -13.24 -3.46
C ALA A 195 4.40 -14.11 -3.79
N PHE A 196 4.35 -15.34 -3.25
CA PHE A 196 3.41 -16.37 -3.71
C PHE A 196 2.57 -17.01 -2.61
N GLN A 197 2.79 -16.65 -1.35
CA GLN A 197 2.23 -17.37 -0.18
C GLN A 197 2.54 -18.88 -0.22
N ARG A 198 3.61 -19.26 -0.91
CA ARG A 198 4.02 -20.64 -1.20
C ARG A 198 5.54 -20.73 -1.12
N VAL A 199 6.06 -21.89 -0.71
CA VAL A 199 7.50 -22.12 -0.56
C VAL A 199 8.11 -22.53 -1.91
N PHE A 200 9.07 -21.76 -2.39
CA PHE A 200 9.86 -22.02 -3.58
C PHE A 200 11.34 -21.78 -3.30
N CYS A 201 12.23 -22.57 -3.92
CA CYS A 201 13.66 -22.25 -4.00
C CYS A 201 13.89 -21.15 -5.05
N ASP A 202 15.09 -20.58 -5.07
CA ASP A 202 15.42 -19.42 -5.92
C ASP A 202 15.19 -19.68 -7.40
N ARG A 203 15.62 -20.83 -7.94
CA ARG A 203 15.34 -21.17 -9.34
C ARG A 203 13.84 -21.15 -9.67
N CYS A 204 13.03 -21.84 -8.85
CA CYS A 204 11.59 -21.92 -9.09
C CYS A 204 10.90 -20.58 -8.79
N PHE A 205 11.44 -19.80 -7.86
CA PHE A 205 11.00 -18.45 -7.56
C PHE A 205 11.21 -17.57 -8.78
N ASP A 206 12.42 -17.52 -9.35
CA ASP A 206 12.78 -16.67 -10.48
C ASP A 206 11.93 -16.97 -11.71
N GLU A 207 11.73 -18.25 -12.05
CA GLU A 207 10.86 -18.65 -13.16
C GLU A 207 9.42 -18.11 -12.97
N VAL A 208 8.81 -18.34 -11.80
CA VAL A 208 7.43 -17.91 -11.52
C VAL A 208 7.34 -16.38 -11.32
N TYR A 209 8.40 -15.75 -10.83
CA TYR A 209 8.47 -14.33 -10.55
C TYR A 209 8.67 -13.51 -11.82
N LEU A 210 9.51 -13.96 -12.75
CA LEU A 210 9.67 -13.34 -14.07
C LEU A 210 8.35 -13.37 -14.85
N GLU A 211 7.64 -14.50 -14.85
CA GLU A 211 6.31 -14.63 -15.49
C GLU A 211 5.29 -13.63 -14.91
N ARG A 212 5.26 -13.47 -13.58
CA ARG A 212 4.29 -12.60 -12.90
C ARG A 212 4.65 -11.11 -12.99
N ARG A 213 5.95 -10.78 -12.96
CA ARG A 213 6.46 -9.41 -13.06
C ARG A 213 6.22 -8.83 -14.45
N ASN A 214 6.41 -9.66 -15.49
CA ASN A 214 6.08 -9.28 -16.86
C ASN A 214 4.57 -9.03 -17.02
N PHE A 215 3.71 -9.79 -16.33
CA PHE A 215 2.26 -9.62 -16.39
C PHE A 215 1.77 -8.29 -15.79
N ASP A 216 2.14 -7.96 -14.54
CA ASP A 216 1.65 -6.74 -13.87
C ASP A 216 2.17 -5.45 -14.56
N THR A 217 3.40 -5.45 -15.06
CA THR A 217 3.97 -4.32 -15.82
C THR A 217 3.31 -4.18 -17.20
N THR A 218 3.01 -5.29 -17.88
CA THR A 218 2.26 -5.29 -19.15
C THR A 218 0.82 -4.79 -18.95
N VAL A 219 0.16 -5.19 -17.85
CA VAL A 219 -1.21 -4.76 -17.49
C VAL A 219 -1.28 -3.25 -17.29
N GLU A 220 -0.32 -2.62 -16.61
CA GLU A 220 -0.29 -1.16 -16.47
C GLU A 220 0.07 -0.44 -17.78
N LEU A 221 1.01 -0.98 -18.58
CA LEU A 221 1.37 -0.41 -19.89
C LEU A 221 0.23 -0.49 -20.91
N ASN A 222 -0.63 -1.51 -20.82
CA ASN A 222 -1.78 -1.67 -21.71
C ASN A 222 -2.96 -0.72 -21.40
N LYS A 223 -2.93 0.02 -20.29
CA LYS A 223 -3.96 1.02 -19.95
C LYS A 223 -3.77 2.31 -20.75
N THR A 224 -4.08 2.26 -22.04
CA THR A 224 -3.84 3.36 -22.98
C THR A 224 -5.10 4.17 -23.29
N ILE A 225 -6.28 3.65 -22.96
CA ILE A 225 -7.56 4.25 -23.33
C ILE A 225 -8.07 5.12 -22.17
N GLN A 226 -8.33 6.41 -22.43
CA GLN A 226 -8.81 7.35 -21.41
C GLN A 226 -10.35 7.43 -21.40
N ALA A 227 -10.95 7.21 -20.23
CA ALA A 227 -12.38 7.44 -19.98
C ALA A 227 -12.69 8.91 -19.67
N LYS A 228 -13.98 9.30 -19.68
CA LYS A 228 -14.41 10.70 -19.48
C LYS A 228 -14.03 11.29 -18.13
N ASP A 229 -13.87 10.47 -17.11
CA ASP A 229 -13.45 10.89 -15.77
C ASP A 229 -11.91 10.92 -15.59
N GLY A 230 -11.16 10.59 -16.64
CA GLY A 230 -9.71 10.56 -16.65
C GLY A 230 -9.10 9.20 -16.28
N THR A 231 -9.91 8.17 -15.99
CA THR A 231 -9.41 6.81 -15.72
C THR A 231 -8.81 6.19 -16.99
N LEU A 232 -7.61 5.62 -16.87
CA LEU A 232 -6.97 4.87 -17.96
C LEU A 232 -7.32 3.38 -17.85
N VAL A 233 -7.87 2.82 -18.93
CA VAL A 233 -8.37 1.44 -19.01
C VAL A 233 -7.77 0.67 -20.18
N GLN A 234 -7.92 -0.66 -20.19
CA GLN A 234 -7.29 -1.54 -21.18
C GLN A 234 -8.15 -1.78 -22.43
N SER A 235 -9.47 -1.62 -22.33
CA SER A 235 -10.39 -1.91 -23.43
C SER A 235 -11.53 -0.89 -23.56
N ASP A 236 -12.11 -0.81 -24.76
CA ASP A 236 -13.30 0.02 -25.02
C ASP A 236 -14.51 -0.41 -24.19
N GLY A 237 -14.63 -1.69 -23.84
CA GLY A 237 -15.71 -2.19 -22.98
C GLY A 237 -15.63 -1.60 -21.58
N GLU A 238 -14.43 -1.59 -20.99
CA GLU A 238 -14.16 -0.97 -19.69
C GLU A 238 -14.34 0.54 -19.73
N ARG A 239 -13.92 1.21 -20.82
CA ARG A 239 -14.13 2.65 -20.99
C ARG A 239 -15.63 2.99 -20.95
N LEU A 240 -16.47 2.21 -21.64
CA LEU A 240 -17.92 2.41 -21.61
C LEU A 240 -18.50 2.20 -20.20
N ILE A 241 -17.99 1.24 -19.43
CA ILE A 241 -18.39 1.04 -18.03
C ILE A 241 -18.03 2.27 -17.19
N CYS A 242 -16.78 2.77 -17.28
CA CYS A 242 -16.36 4.01 -16.61
C CYS A 242 -17.27 5.18 -16.97
N ASP A 243 -17.54 5.37 -18.27
CA ASP A 243 -18.37 6.47 -18.75
C ASP A 243 -19.82 6.38 -18.23
N VAL A 244 -20.38 5.17 -18.12
CA VAL A 244 -21.73 4.95 -17.57
C VAL A 244 -21.76 5.22 -16.07
N LEU A 245 -20.79 4.70 -15.31
CA LEU A 245 -20.71 4.88 -13.86
C LEU A 245 -20.49 6.36 -13.51
N ASN A 246 -19.60 7.04 -14.25
CA ASN A 246 -19.37 8.48 -14.10
C ASN A 246 -20.63 9.30 -14.42
N ALA A 247 -21.32 8.99 -15.53
CA ALA A 247 -22.57 9.69 -15.89
C ALA A 247 -23.70 9.43 -14.88
N ALA A 248 -23.67 8.30 -14.17
CA ALA A 248 -24.60 7.97 -13.10
C ALA A 248 -24.22 8.59 -11.74
N GLY A 249 -23.04 9.23 -11.63
CA GLY A 249 -22.51 9.72 -10.36
C GLY A 249 -22.14 8.61 -9.39
N ILE A 250 -21.91 7.39 -9.87
CA ILE A 250 -21.60 6.21 -9.06
C ILE A 250 -20.09 6.13 -8.84
N VAL A 251 -19.65 6.20 -7.58
CA VAL A 251 -18.24 6.04 -7.22
C VAL A 251 -17.81 4.59 -7.43
N TYR A 252 -16.69 4.41 -8.12
CA TYR A 252 -16.12 3.10 -8.39
C TYR A 252 -14.61 3.09 -8.22
N ARG A 253 -14.04 1.89 -8.16
CA ARG A 253 -12.60 1.63 -8.13
C ARG A 253 -12.25 0.67 -9.25
N TYR A 254 -11.46 1.14 -10.22
CA TYR A 254 -10.99 0.35 -11.36
C TYR A 254 -9.69 -0.37 -11.03
N ASP A 255 -9.64 -1.65 -11.38
CA ASP A 255 -8.45 -2.49 -11.34
C ASP A 255 -7.70 -2.42 -9.99
N GLU A 256 -8.47 -2.26 -8.89
CA GLU A 256 -7.91 -2.09 -7.55
C GLU A 256 -7.37 -3.42 -7.01
N ARG A 257 -6.25 -3.34 -6.29
CA ARG A 257 -5.48 -4.47 -5.76
C ARG A 257 -6.31 -5.61 -5.20
N PHE A 258 -5.75 -6.80 -5.33
CA PHE A 258 -6.23 -8.06 -4.80
C PHE A 258 -6.98 -7.94 -3.48
N ARG A 259 -8.24 -8.35 -3.48
CA ARG A 259 -8.94 -8.70 -2.23
C ARG A 259 -8.60 -10.14 -1.90
N ILE A 260 -8.18 -10.35 -0.66
CA ILE A 260 -8.08 -11.70 -0.12
C ILE A 260 -9.49 -12.13 0.19
N ILE A 261 -9.97 -13.10 -0.57
CA ILE A 261 -11.23 -13.79 -0.35
C ILE A 261 -10.86 -15.25 -0.12
N GLU A 262 -11.07 -15.77 1.10
CA GLU A 262 -10.63 -17.11 1.55
C GLU A 262 -9.17 -17.49 1.19
N GLY A 263 -8.23 -16.54 1.27
CA GLY A 263 -6.81 -16.79 0.94
C GLY A 263 -6.50 -16.73 -0.56
N PHE A 264 -7.49 -16.52 -1.42
CA PHE A 264 -7.31 -16.23 -2.84
C PHE A 264 -7.22 -14.73 -3.08
N ALA A 265 -6.19 -14.33 -3.81
CA ALA A 265 -6.02 -12.95 -4.25
C ALA A 265 -6.87 -12.71 -5.51
N ILE A 266 -8.05 -12.11 -5.37
CA ILE A 266 -8.93 -11.75 -6.51
C ILE A 266 -8.79 -10.28 -6.84
N ARG A 267 -8.52 -9.98 -8.12
CA ARG A 267 -8.47 -8.63 -8.68
C ARG A 267 -9.71 -8.41 -9.56
N PRO A 268 -10.72 -7.66 -9.10
CA PRO A 268 -11.87 -7.31 -9.93
C PRO A 268 -11.53 -6.20 -10.94
N ASP A 269 -12.24 -6.19 -12.07
CA ASP A 269 -12.13 -5.08 -13.03
C ASP A 269 -12.70 -3.79 -12.41
N PHE A 270 -13.86 -3.88 -11.74
CA PHE A 270 -14.43 -2.76 -10.99
C PHE A 270 -15.02 -3.19 -9.65
N TYR A 271 -14.93 -2.30 -8.67
CA TYR A 271 -15.63 -2.41 -7.40
C TYR A 271 -16.37 -1.11 -7.07
N LEU A 272 -17.63 -1.22 -6.68
CA LEU A 272 -18.50 -0.12 -6.30
C LEU A 272 -18.64 -0.12 -4.77
N PRO A 273 -17.93 0.77 -4.04
CA PRO A 273 -17.90 0.72 -2.57
C PRO A 273 -19.25 1.00 -1.93
N GLU A 274 -20.00 1.95 -2.46
CA GLU A 274 -21.29 2.37 -1.89
C GLU A 274 -22.35 1.29 -2.03
N LEU A 275 -22.25 0.50 -3.10
CA LEU A 275 -23.19 -0.58 -3.38
C LEU A 275 -22.64 -1.94 -2.96
N ASP A 276 -21.41 -2.06 -2.48
CA ASP A 276 -20.69 -3.33 -2.28
C ASP A 276 -20.96 -4.35 -3.42
N VAL A 277 -20.72 -3.90 -4.66
CA VAL A 277 -20.90 -4.69 -5.89
C VAL A 277 -19.58 -4.76 -6.65
N TYR A 278 -19.33 -5.92 -7.23
CA TYR A 278 -18.19 -6.20 -8.11
C TYR A 278 -18.69 -6.26 -9.56
N ILE A 279 -17.96 -5.66 -10.50
CA ILE A 279 -18.22 -5.82 -11.93
C ILE A 279 -17.01 -6.47 -12.58
N GLU A 280 -17.28 -7.43 -13.47
CA GLU A 280 -16.30 -8.10 -14.33
C GLU A 280 -16.74 -7.99 -15.78
N TYR A 281 -15.81 -7.63 -16.67
CA TYR A 281 -16.03 -7.56 -18.11
C TYR A 281 -15.31 -8.72 -18.81
N TRP A 282 -16.09 -9.68 -19.30
CA TRP A 282 -15.57 -10.94 -19.84
C TRP A 282 -15.27 -10.84 -21.34
N GLY A 283 -14.10 -10.26 -21.67
CA GLY A 283 -13.75 -9.87 -23.04
C GLY A 283 -13.28 -10.96 -24.01
N MET A 284 -12.96 -12.17 -23.54
CA MET A 284 -12.36 -13.24 -24.36
C MET A 284 -13.23 -14.51 -24.42
N ASP A 285 -13.15 -15.25 -25.53
CA ASP A 285 -14.00 -16.45 -25.77
C ASP A 285 -13.22 -17.78 -25.82
N THR A 286 -11.94 -17.77 -25.41
CA THR A 286 -11.10 -18.98 -25.42
C THR A 286 -11.48 -19.95 -24.30
N THR A 287 -11.23 -21.25 -24.51
CA THR A 287 -11.58 -22.32 -23.55
C THR A 287 -10.89 -22.12 -22.19
N ASP A 288 -9.60 -21.79 -22.19
CA ASP A 288 -8.84 -21.53 -20.95
C ASP A 288 -9.36 -20.30 -20.21
N TYR A 289 -9.80 -19.27 -20.96
CA TYR A 289 -10.41 -18.08 -20.37
C TYR A 289 -11.76 -18.39 -19.72
N LYS A 290 -12.60 -19.21 -20.35
CA LYS A 290 -13.88 -19.66 -19.78
C LYS A 290 -13.69 -20.43 -18.48
N ILE A 291 -12.66 -21.29 -18.41
CA ILE A 291 -12.30 -22.00 -17.17
C ILE A 291 -11.93 -21.00 -16.06
N GLY A 292 -11.13 -19.97 -16.39
CA GLY A 292 -10.77 -18.91 -15.46
C GLY A 292 -11.97 -18.08 -14.98
N MET A 293 -12.85 -17.69 -15.91
CA MET A 293 -14.10 -16.97 -15.65
C MET A 293 -14.99 -17.76 -14.67
N LEU A 294 -15.25 -19.04 -14.94
CA LEU A 294 -16.10 -19.89 -14.10
C LEU A 294 -15.53 -20.05 -12.69
N LYS A 295 -14.20 -20.19 -12.54
CA LYS A 295 -13.55 -20.23 -11.23
C LYS A 295 -13.78 -18.93 -10.45
N LYS A 296 -13.61 -17.77 -11.11
CA LYS A 296 -13.79 -16.45 -10.49
C LYS A 296 -15.25 -16.22 -10.09
N GLN A 297 -16.21 -16.58 -10.94
CA GLN A 297 -17.64 -16.51 -10.64
C GLN A 297 -18.02 -17.38 -9.44
N LYS A 298 -17.55 -18.64 -9.41
CA LYS A 298 -17.79 -19.55 -8.29
C LYS A 298 -17.26 -18.99 -6.97
N LEU A 299 -16.08 -18.37 -6.99
CA LEU A 299 -15.46 -17.78 -5.82
C LEU A 299 -16.25 -16.58 -5.29
N TYR A 300 -16.74 -15.68 -6.16
CA TYR A 300 -17.64 -14.61 -5.72
C TYR A 300 -18.95 -15.15 -5.12
N GLN A 301 -19.51 -16.22 -5.72
CA GLN A 301 -20.75 -16.84 -5.25
C GLN A 301 -20.60 -17.50 -3.87
N GLN A 302 -19.52 -18.27 -3.66
CA GLN A 302 -19.23 -18.92 -2.38
C GLN A 302 -19.14 -17.91 -1.23
N GLU A 303 -18.77 -16.68 -1.54
CA GLU A 303 -18.45 -15.63 -0.57
C GLU A 303 -19.59 -14.62 -0.40
N GLY A 304 -20.74 -14.92 -0.99
CA GLY A 304 -21.92 -14.07 -0.96
C GLY A 304 -21.66 -12.68 -1.55
N LYS A 305 -20.69 -12.53 -2.46
CA LYS A 305 -20.40 -11.24 -3.09
C LYS A 305 -21.34 -10.99 -4.24
N ARG A 306 -21.88 -9.76 -4.31
CA ARG A 306 -22.71 -9.32 -5.42
C ARG A 306 -21.84 -9.08 -6.64
N LEU A 307 -22.06 -9.86 -7.69
CA LEU A 307 -21.29 -9.82 -8.93
C LEU A 307 -22.19 -9.44 -10.11
N ILE A 308 -21.75 -8.45 -10.89
CA ILE A 308 -22.28 -8.13 -12.20
C ILE A 308 -21.29 -8.62 -13.25
N SER A 309 -21.74 -9.52 -14.11
CA SER A 309 -20.98 -9.98 -15.27
C SER A 309 -21.43 -9.25 -16.52
N LEU A 310 -20.49 -8.64 -17.26
CA LEU A 310 -20.73 -7.97 -18.54
C LEU A 310 -19.94 -8.64 -19.66
N TYR A 311 -20.44 -8.55 -20.89
CA TYR A 311 -19.90 -9.27 -22.04
C TYR A 311 -19.76 -8.36 -23.27
N PRO A 312 -18.95 -8.74 -24.28
CA PRO A 312 -18.81 -7.99 -25.53
C PRO A 312 -20.12 -7.71 -26.26
N LYS A 313 -21.12 -8.59 -26.14
CA LYS A 313 -22.48 -8.42 -26.68
C LYS A 313 -23.29 -7.31 -26.00
N ASP A 314 -22.91 -6.93 -24.78
CA ASP A 314 -23.60 -5.89 -24.01
C ASP A 314 -23.14 -4.49 -24.43
N ARG A 315 -22.00 -4.36 -25.15
CA ARG A 315 -21.42 -3.07 -25.55
C ARG A 315 -22.40 -2.09 -26.22
N PRO A 316 -23.23 -2.49 -27.20
CA PRO A 316 -24.15 -1.54 -27.85
C PRO A 316 -25.20 -0.95 -26.89
N ARG A 317 -25.47 -1.64 -25.77
CA ARG A 317 -26.47 -1.26 -24.77
C ARG A 317 -25.87 -1.22 -23.36
N MET A 318 -24.59 -0.86 -23.25
CA MET A 318 -23.84 -0.98 -21.99
C MET A 318 -24.53 -0.25 -20.84
N ARG A 319 -25.04 0.96 -21.11
CA ARG A 319 -25.77 1.76 -20.13
C ARG A 319 -27.02 1.06 -19.61
N GLU A 320 -27.86 0.56 -20.51
CA GLU A 320 -29.13 -0.09 -20.17
C GLU A 320 -28.88 -1.36 -19.36
N VAL A 321 -27.98 -2.23 -19.83
CA VAL A 321 -27.68 -3.52 -19.20
C VAL A 321 -27.06 -3.32 -17.81
N LEU A 322 -26.08 -2.42 -17.68
CA LEU A 322 -25.43 -2.17 -16.39
C LEU A 322 -26.41 -1.59 -15.38
N MET A 323 -27.22 -0.60 -15.78
CA MET A 323 -28.19 0.03 -14.87
C MET A 323 -29.32 -0.94 -14.49
N GLN A 324 -29.78 -1.78 -15.42
CA GLN A 324 -30.74 -2.84 -15.11
C GLN A 324 -30.19 -3.80 -14.06
N LYS A 325 -28.96 -4.30 -14.25
CA LYS A 325 -28.33 -5.23 -13.31
C LYS A 325 -28.08 -4.60 -11.93
N LEU A 326 -27.69 -3.33 -11.88
CA LEU A 326 -27.57 -2.59 -10.63
C LEU A 326 -28.93 -2.42 -9.93
N GLY A 327 -30.00 -2.20 -10.70
CA GLY A 327 -31.36 -2.10 -10.18
C GLY A 327 -31.90 -3.41 -9.58
N MET A 328 -31.52 -4.56 -10.15
CA MET A 328 -31.92 -5.89 -9.63
C MET A 328 -31.19 -6.29 -8.34
N LEU A 329 -30.16 -5.54 -7.94
CA LEU A 329 -29.34 -5.80 -6.74
C LEU A 329 -29.69 -4.90 -5.55
N LYS A 330 -30.69 -4.01 -5.71
CA LYS A 330 -31.21 -3.14 -4.66
C LYS A 330 -32.17 -3.84 -3.73
#